data_AF-A0A9D5JP31-F1
#
_entry.id   AF-A0A9D5JP31-F1
#
_cell.length_a   1.000
_cell.length_b   1.000
_cell.length_c   1.000
_cell.angle_alpha   90.00
_cell.angle_beta   90.00
_cell.angle_gamma   90.00
#
_symmetry.space_group_name_H-M   'P 1'
#
loop_
_entity.id
_entity.type
_entity.pdbx_description
1 polymer ?
#
loop_
_entity_poly.entity_id
_entity_poly.type
_entity_poly.pdbx_seq_one_letter_code
_entity_poly.pdbx_strand_id
1 'polypeptide(L)'
;MHNAHCTCWNCPAINLAGKVDFRACGQSVSQIKKQTDESGETHIMAECKRRPDLGLFDPTSITFKECPEWKETPYGYLLKDMRVMILGIDGYLGWTLALWLGKLGCRISGVDNYSRRNWVKERGSHTIVPISRMTERLHAAKEVLGLNINFRELDILDKKALAEFIEEEKPEAIVHYGECPSAPYSMIDFEHASYVQNNNVIGTLGLLFTMHQHIPETSLIKLGCYDDKTEILTEDGWKLFEDLKEEDKVATRSKDDRKVVFKNSNSIHKYDYKGKMYYQNNGRIDLCVTPNHRMFTQKRSNDNYKELRLESVQDVEGQRRVYDTGLDWIGYNEDYFIVPSTDVKIPMGLWVEFLGWYISEGHINKRKDRPNNYRVVIKQNINGENTEDLEELLKDLAERLGKDLKKT
;
A
#
# COMPACT_ATOMS: atom_id res chain seq x y z
N MET A 1 -16.21 -7.77 -3.66
CA MET A 1 -17.01 -6.52 -3.64
C MET A 1 -16.11 -5.38 -3.22
N HIS A 2 -15.83 -4.46 -4.15
CA HIS A 2 -15.07 -3.25 -3.85
C HIS A 2 -16.04 -2.24 -3.19
N ASN A 3 -15.71 -1.78 -1.98
CA ASN A 3 -16.56 -0.82 -1.29
C ASN A 3 -16.29 0.64 -1.74
N ALA A 4 -16.40 0.90 -3.05
CA ALA A 4 -16.18 2.23 -3.64
C ALA A 4 -17.11 3.30 -3.08
N HIS A 5 -18.31 2.89 -2.68
CA HIS A 5 -19.38 3.76 -2.18
C HIS A 5 -19.35 3.94 -0.65
N CYS A 6 -18.28 3.48 0.03
CA CYS A 6 -18.16 3.57 1.48
C CYS A 6 -19.41 3.01 2.19
N THR A 7 -19.89 1.84 1.77
CA THR A 7 -21.02 1.14 2.35
C THR A 7 -20.66 0.38 3.60
N CYS A 8 -21.69 0.01 4.33
CA CYS A 8 -21.64 -0.88 5.47
C CYS A 8 -20.80 -2.16 5.19
N TRP A 9 -20.65 -2.63 3.95
CA TRP A 9 -19.81 -3.80 3.58
C TRP A 9 -18.43 -3.87 4.24
N ASN A 10 -17.71 -2.75 4.43
CA ASN A 10 -16.40 -2.72 5.11
C ASN A 10 -16.46 -2.22 6.56
N CYS A 11 -17.64 -2.12 7.15
CA CYS A 11 -17.79 -1.65 8.52
C CYS A 11 -17.33 -2.75 9.50
N PRO A 12 -16.37 -2.48 10.41
CA PRO A 12 -15.89 -3.47 11.37
C PRO A 12 -16.95 -3.89 12.40
N ALA A 13 -18.07 -3.15 12.48
CA ALA A 13 -19.20 -3.49 13.32
C ALA A 13 -20.17 -4.49 12.68
N ILE A 14 -19.97 -4.89 11.43
CA ILE A 14 -20.88 -5.83 10.75
C ILE A 14 -20.48 -7.27 11.02
N ASN A 15 -21.49 -8.07 11.30
CA ASN A 15 -21.44 -9.52 11.29
C ASN A 15 -22.12 -10.03 10.03
N LEU A 16 -21.38 -10.73 9.17
CA LEU A 16 -21.94 -11.37 7.98
C LEU A 16 -22.66 -12.65 8.42
N ALA A 17 -23.97 -12.57 8.64
CA ALA A 17 -24.80 -13.69 9.05
C ALA A 17 -24.87 -14.75 7.92
N GLY A 18 -24.49 -15.99 8.21
CA GLY A 18 -24.53 -17.09 7.23
C GLY A 18 -23.39 -17.07 6.21
N LYS A 19 -22.14 -16.88 6.67
CA LYS A 19 -20.85 -17.02 5.94
C LYS A 19 -21.02 -17.68 4.56
N VAL A 20 -20.88 -16.91 3.49
CA VAL A 20 -20.76 -17.48 2.15
C VAL A 20 -19.54 -18.41 2.12
N ASP A 21 -19.77 -19.71 2.12
CA ASP A 21 -18.91 -20.69 1.45
C ASP A 21 -19.71 -21.96 1.22
N PHE A 22 -19.59 -22.58 0.05
CA PHE A 22 -19.60 -24.04 -0.23
C PHE A 22 -19.55 -24.28 -1.75
N ARG A 23 -18.41 -23.95 -2.39
CA ARG A 23 -18.04 -24.50 -3.71
C ARG A 23 -16.61 -25.04 -3.77
N ALA A 24 -16.04 -25.42 -2.63
CA ALA A 24 -14.94 -26.38 -2.56
C ALA A 24 -15.41 -27.58 -1.71
N CYS A 25 -15.51 -28.75 -2.36
CA CYS A 25 -16.10 -30.01 -1.86
C CYS A 25 -17.63 -30.01 -1.69
N GLY A 26 -18.30 -30.72 -2.59
CA GLY A 26 -19.74 -30.87 -2.58
C GLY A 26 -20.24 -31.72 -1.43
N GLN A 27 -21.24 -31.23 -0.70
CA GLN A 27 -22.32 -32.03 -0.12
C GLN A 27 -23.53 -31.14 0.28
N SER A 28 -24.68 -31.51 -0.30
CA SER A 28 -26.09 -31.26 0.08
C SER A 28 -26.58 -29.83 0.40
N VAL A 29 -27.22 -29.22 -0.60
CA VAL A 29 -28.14 -28.08 -0.54
C VAL A 29 -29.56 -28.59 -0.24
N SER A 30 -30.13 -28.33 0.94
CA SER A 30 -31.56 -28.66 1.15
C SER A 30 -32.37 -27.78 2.11
N GLN A 31 -31.84 -26.69 2.68
CA GLN A 31 -32.65 -25.87 3.61
C GLN A 31 -32.69 -24.34 3.37
N ILE A 32 -32.08 -23.81 2.32
CA ILE A 32 -32.14 -22.36 1.99
C ILE A 32 -32.71 -22.18 0.57
N LYS A 33 -33.94 -22.64 0.34
CA LYS A 33 -34.62 -22.53 -0.96
C LYS A 33 -36.03 -21.95 -0.87
N LYS A 34 -36.33 -21.17 0.17
CA LYS A 34 -37.69 -20.64 0.40
C LYS A 34 -37.85 -19.13 0.34
N GLN A 35 -36.81 -18.36 0.02
CA GLN A 35 -36.94 -16.91 -0.26
C GLN A 35 -35.95 -16.46 -1.34
N THR A 36 -36.04 -17.07 -2.52
CA THR A 36 -35.45 -16.50 -3.74
C THR A 36 -36.58 -15.90 -4.56
N ASP A 37 -36.67 -14.57 -4.57
CA ASP A 37 -37.43 -13.84 -5.59
C ASP A 37 -36.76 -14.04 -6.97
N GLU A 38 -37.55 -13.90 -8.04
CA GLU A 38 -37.28 -14.37 -9.41
C GLU A 38 -36.11 -13.69 -10.16
N SER A 39 -35.27 -12.91 -9.49
CA SER A 39 -34.00 -12.39 -10.03
C SER A 39 -32.83 -13.02 -9.29
N GLY A 40 -32.11 -13.94 -9.92
CA GLY A 40 -31.07 -14.80 -9.32
C GLY A 40 -29.79 -14.11 -8.82
N GLU A 41 -29.89 -12.99 -8.10
CA GLU A 41 -28.79 -12.36 -7.37
C GLU A 41 -28.78 -12.85 -5.91
N THR A 42 -27.67 -13.49 -5.50
CA THR A 42 -27.47 -13.92 -4.13
C THR A 42 -27.11 -12.70 -3.27
N HIS A 43 -28.09 -12.09 -2.61
CA HIS A 43 -27.83 -11.01 -1.66
C HIS A 43 -27.20 -11.56 -0.38
N ILE A 44 -25.99 -11.11 -0.05
CA ILE A 44 -25.33 -11.43 1.22
C ILE A 44 -26.02 -10.58 2.29
N MET A 45 -26.67 -11.22 3.25
CA MET A 45 -27.31 -10.52 4.36
C MET A 45 -26.34 -10.36 5.53
N ALA A 46 -26.46 -9.27 6.26
CA ALA A 46 -25.59 -8.95 7.39
C ALA A 46 -26.38 -8.36 8.56
N GLU A 47 -25.81 -8.46 9.75
CA GLU A 47 -26.30 -7.84 10.98
C GLU A 47 -25.27 -6.81 11.45
N CYS A 48 -25.73 -5.71 12.04
CA CYS A 48 -24.83 -4.69 12.59
C CYS A 48 -24.78 -4.79 14.12
N LYS A 49 -23.60 -5.03 14.69
CA LYS A 49 -23.38 -5.10 16.16
C LYS A 49 -23.74 -3.79 16.86
N ARG A 50 -23.69 -2.65 16.15
CA ARG A 50 -24.01 -1.31 16.65
C ARG A 50 -25.44 -0.86 16.39
N ARG A 51 -26.12 -1.48 15.42
CA ARG A 51 -27.50 -1.18 15.03
C ARG A 51 -28.33 -2.46 14.96
N PRO A 52 -28.65 -3.09 16.12
CA PRO A 52 -29.45 -4.31 16.15
C PRO A 52 -30.87 -4.11 15.59
N ASP A 53 -31.35 -2.86 15.58
CA ASP A 53 -32.65 -2.46 15.05
C ASP A 53 -32.82 -2.68 13.54
N LEU A 54 -31.71 -2.74 12.78
CA LEU A 54 -31.75 -3.03 11.33
C LEU A 54 -32.11 -4.48 11.01
N GLY A 55 -31.99 -5.41 11.97
CA GLY A 55 -32.11 -6.84 11.70
C GLY A 55 -31.13 -7.32 10.64
N LEU A 56 -31.58 -8.23 9.77
CA LEU A 56 -30.84 -8.67 8.59
C LEU A 56 -31.02 -7.65 7.46
N PHE A 57 -29.93 -7.09 6.94
CA PHE A 57 -29.96 -6.12 5.84
C PHE A 57 -28.88 -6.41 4.80
N ASP A 58 -29.03 -5.85 3.59
CA ASP A 58 -27.98 -5.87 2.58
C ASP A 58 -26.88 -4.83 2.97
N PRO A 59 -25.66 -5.25 3.33
CA PRO A 59 -24.58 -4.36 3.74
C PRO A 59 -24.12 -3.37 2.64
N THR A 60 -24.52 -3.57 1.39
CA THR A 60 -24.25 -2.62 0.29
C THR A 60 -25.30 -1.51 0.19
N SER A 61 -26.46 -1.68 0.84
CA SER A 61 -27.59 -0.74 0.74
C SER A 61 -27.44 0.52 1.60
N ILE A 62 -26.56 0.52 2.61
CA ILE A 62 -26.37 1.65 3.53
C ILE A 62 -24.95 2.18 3.38
N THR A 63 -24.81 3.45 3.03
CA THR A 63 -23.51 4.16 3.00
C THR A 63 -23.09 4.66 4.38
N PHE A 64 -21.79 4.90 4.58
CA PHE A 64 -21.25 5.54 5.78
C PHE A 64 -21.84 6.93 5.96
N LYS A 65 -22.18 7.62 4.87
CA LYS A 65 -22.83 8.93 4.94
C LYS A 65 -24.25 8.84 5.52
N GLU A 66 -24.99 7.78 5.22
CA GLU A 66 -26.36 7.56 5.69
C GLU A 66 -26.40 6.93 7.09
N CYS A 67 -25.36 6.19 7.47
CA CYS A 67 -25.28 5.53 8.75
C CYS A 67 -24.92 6.52 9.87
N PRO A 68 -25.76 6.71 10.90
CA PRO A 68 -25.51 7.67 11.98
C PRO A 68 -24.36 7.27 12.92
N GLU A 69 -23.87 6.03 12.81
CA GLU A 69 -22.69 5.56 13.55
C GLU A 69 -21.39 6.12 12.95
N TRP A 70 -21.40 6.55 11.69
CA TRP A 70 -20.24 7.11 11.03
C TRP A 70 -20.31 8.64 11.07
N LYS A 71 -19.15 9.25 11.31
CA LYS A 71 -18.97 10.70 11.34
C LYS A 71 -17.94 11.08 10.28
N GLU A 72 -18.26 12.08 9.47
CA GLU A 72 -17.28 12.67 8.56
C GLU A 72 -16.25 13.50 9.34
N THR A 73 -14.98 13.33 8.98
CA THR A 73 -13.83 14.03 9.56
C THR A 73 -12.96 14.56 8.41
N PRO A 74 -12.01 15.47 8.68
CA PRO A 74 -11.04 15.91 7.67
C PRO A 74 -10.23 14.77 7.04
N TYR A 75 -10.18 13.60 7.68
CA TYR A 75 -9.42 12.42 7.25
C TYR A 75 -10.32 11.31 6.66
N GLY A 76 -11.60 11.61 6.39
CA GLY A 76 -12.60 10.65 5.92
C GLY A 76 -13.62 10.27 7.00
N TYR A 77 -14.23 9.09 6.89
CA TYR A 77 -15.26 8.64 7.84
C TYR A 77 -14.63 7.95 9.05
N LEU A 78 -15.07 8.36 10.24
CA LEU A 78 -14.71 7.74 11.51
C LEU A 78 -15.94 7.16 12.18
N LEU A 79 -15.85 5.91 12.60
CA LEU A 79 -16.90 5.27 13.37
C LEU A 79 -16.93 5.87 14.78
N LYS A 80 -18.09 6.28 15.25
CA LYS A 80 -18.27 6.89 16.57
C LYS A 80 -17.76 5.96 17.66
N ASP A 81 -17.04 6.45 18.67
CA ASP A 81 -16.54 5.61 19.78
C ASP A 81 -15.75 4.37 19.29
N MET A 82 -15.08 4.45 18.13
CA MET A 82 -14.37 3.30 17.55
C MET A 82 -13.35 2.74 18.53
N ARG A 83 -13.39 1.43 18.79
CA ARG A 83 -12.44 0.75 19.68
C ARG A 83 -11.19 0.37 18.91
N VAL A 84 -10.07 1.00 19.24
CA VAL A 84 -8.78 0.74 18.58
C VAL A 84 -7.80 0.23 19.63
N MET A 85 -7.28 -0.98 19.40
CA MET A 85 -6.23 -1.56 20.22
C MET A 85 -4.87 -1.40 19.54
N ILE A 86 -3.88 -0.89 20.26
CA ILE A 86 -2.52 -0.66 19.75
C ILE A 86 -1.55 -1.62 20.45
N LEU A 87 -0.95 -2.54 19.70
CA LEU A 87 0.11 -3.41 20.22
C LEU A 87 1.44 -2.67 20.05
N GLY A 88 2.25 -2.56 21.11
CA GLY A 88 3.44 -1.70 21.13
C GLY A 88 3.12 -0.24 21.42
N ILE A 89 2.11 0.02 22.27
CA ILE A 89 1.59 1.37 22.54
C ILE A 89 2.59 2.28 23.26
N ASP A 90 3.59 1.74 23.96
CA ASP A 90 4.61 2.57 24.63
C ASP A 90 5.65 3.14 23.65
N GLY A 91 5.75 2.50 22.47
CA GLY A 91 6.68 2.87 21.42
C GLY A 91 6.46 4.27 20.84
N TYR A 92 7.43 4.72 20.04
CA TYR A 92 7.43 6.04 19.41
C TYR A 92 6.15 6.31 18.58
N LEU A 93 5.79 5.36 17.70
CA LEU A 93 4.58 5.46 16.87
C LEU A 93 3.31 5.12 17.67
N GLY A 94 3.38 4.11 18.54
CA GLY A 94 2.23 3.65 19.31
C GLY A 94 1.64 4.72 20.22
N TRP A 95 2.50 5.41 20.99
CA TRP A 95 2.05 6.40 21.96
C TRP A 95 1.46 7.64 21.28
N THR A 96 2.11 8.11 20.23
CA THR A 96 1.63 9.28 19.46
C THR A 96 0.32 9.00 18.74
N LEU A 97 0.19 7.82 18.14
CA LEU A 97 -1.05 7.37 17.51
C LEU A 97 -2.19 7.25 18.51
N ALA A 98 -1.93 6.70 19.71
CA ALA A 98 -2.91 6.58 20.78
C ALA A 98 -3.52 7.94 21.16
N LEU A 99 -2.68 8.95 21.38
CA LEU A 99 -3.13 10.30 21.73
C LEU A 99 -3.92 10.96 20.60
N TRP A 100 -3.45 10.80 19.36
CA TRP A 100 -4.12 11.38 18.20
C TRP A 100 -5.50 10.76 17.95
N LEU A 101 -5.60 9.43 17.90
CA LEU A 101 -6.87 8.73 17.72
C LEU A 101 -7.82 8.97 18.89
N GLY A 102 -7.32 9.01 20.13
CA GLY A 102 -8.12 9.35 21.30
C GLY A 102 -8.75 10.73 21.17
N LYS A 103 -7.98 11.74 20.72
CA LYS A 103 -8.49 13.10 20.49
C LYS A 103 -9.56 13.17 19.38
N LEU A 104 -9.49 12.27 18.40
CA LEU A 104 -10.52 12.14 17.36
C LEU A 104 -11.82 11.48 17.86
N GLY A 105 -11.82 10.92 19.08
CA GLY A 105 -12.98 10.30 19.72
C GLY A 105 -12.97 8.77 19.70
N CYS A 106 -11.84 8.14 19.34
CA CYS A 106 -11.68 6.70 19.46
C CYS A 106 -11.47 6.27 20.92
N ARG A 107 -11.96 5.09 21.27
CA ARG A 107 -11.66 4.41 22.53
C ARG A 107 -10.37 3.63 22.34
N ILE A 108 -9.35 3.99 23.11
CA ILE A 108 -8.01 3.43 22.93
C ILE A 108 -7.71 2.43 24.03
N SER A 109 -7.30 1.25 23.60
CA SER A 109 -6.59 0.29 24.43
C SER A 109 -5.23 -0.04 23.83
N GLY A 110 -4.33 -0.58 24.65
CA GLY A 110 -3.06 -1.03 24.12
C GLY A 110 -2.26 -1.87 25.09
N VAL A 111 -1.30 -2.57 24.51
CA VAL A 111 -0.39 -3.46 25.24
C VAL A 111 1.05 -3.14 24.90
N ASP A 112 1.92 -3.32 25.87
CA ASP A 112 3.37 -3.25 25.70
C ASP A 112 4.06 -4.04 26.82
N ASN A 113 5.18 -4.70 26.53
CA ASN A 113 5.99 -5.42 27.54
C ASN A 113 7.29 -4.67 27.90
N TYR A 114 7.44 -3.42 27.44
CA TYR A 114 8.60 -2.56 27.62
C TYR A 114 9.91 -3.11 27.07
N SER A 115 9.88 -4.14 26.21
CA SER A 115 11.10 -4.73 25.66
C SER A 115 11.99 -3.69 24.98
N ARG A 116 11.39 -2.71 24.29
CA ARG A 116 12.13 -1.60 23.68
C ARG A 116 12.95 -0.80 24.69
N ARG A 117 12.39 -0.50 25.87
CA ARG A 117 13.11 0.22 26.94
C ARG A 117 14.27 -0.64 27.48
N ASN A 118 14.04 -1.94 27.61
CA ASN A 118 15.07 -2.89 28.06
C ASN A 118 16.23 -2.98 27.06
N TRP A 119 15.95 -3.10 25.76
CA TRP A 119 16.99 -3.13 24.71
C TRP A 119 17.83 -1.85 24.68
N VAL A 120 17.20 -0.67 24.86
CA VAL A 120 17.93 0.62 24.94
C VAL A 120 18.92 0.60 26.10
N LYS A 121 18.44 0.17 27.28
CA LYS A 121 19.25 0.11 28.50
C LYS A 121 20.40 -0.89 28.37
N GLU A 122 20.13 -2.06 27.80
CA GLU A 122 21.13 -3.09 27.53
C GLU A 122 22.29 -2.57 26.68
N ARG A 123 21.99 -1.72 25.69
CA ARG A 123 23.00 -1.08 24.83
C ARG A 123 23.72 0.10 25.47
N GLY A 124 23.41 0.45 26.72
CA GLY A 124 23.91 1.66 27.36
C GLY A 124 23.50 2.94 26.63
N SER A 125 22.44 2.87 25.82
CA SER A 125 21.92 4.00 25.06
C SER A 125 20.82 4.69 25.86
N HIS A 126 20.45 5.91 25.46
CA HIS A 126 19.33 6.63 26.06
C HIS A 126 18.57 7.39 24.99
N THR A 127 17.27 7.59 25.22
CA THR A 127 16.45 8.48 24.40
C THR A 127 16.90 9.93 24.55
N ILE A 128 16.91 10.69 23.45
CA ILE A 128 17.27 12.12 23.45
C ILE A 128 16.23 12.96 24.20
N VAL A 129 14.95 12.58 24.10
CA VAL A 129 13.87 13.15 24.89
C VAL A 129 13.57 12.18 26.03
N PRO A 130 13.68 12.58 27.31
CA PRO A 130 13.34 11.72 28.44
C PRO A 130 11.92 11.17 28.31
N ILE A 131 11.78 9.85 28.42
CA ILE A 131 10.49 9.17 28.35
C ILE A 131 10.00 8.87 29.75
N SER A 132 8.89 9.49 30.13
CA SER A 132 8.17 9.23 31.37
C SER A 132 7.69 7.78 31.49
N ARG A 133 7.38 7.38 32.73
CA ARG A 133 6.76 6.07 33.01
C ARG A 133 5.36 6.01 32.40
N MET A 134 4.88 4.81 32.07
CA MET A 134 3.55 4.66 31.48
C MET A 134 2.45 5.22 32.40
N THR A 135 2.58 5.07 33.72
CA THR A 135 1.65 5.65 34.69
C THR A 135 1.53 7.17 34.59
N GLU A 136 2.67 7.88 34.46
CA GLU A 136 2.73 9.33 34.27
C GLU A 136 2.16 9.74 32.91
N ARG A 137 2.48 8.97 31.86
CA ARG A 137 1.96 9.18 30.50
C ARG A 137 0.43 9.08 30.46
N LEU A 138 -0.14 8.05 31.07
CA LEU A 138 -1.59 7.85 31.17
C LEU A 138 -2.27 8.94 32.01
N HIS A 139 -1.65 9.33 33.13
CA HIS A 139 -2.13 10.42 33.95
C HIS A 139 -2.17 11.74 33.17
N ALA A 140 -1.09 12.09 32.47
CA ALA A 140 -1.03 13.29 31.64
C ALA A 140 -2.05 13.25 30.47
N ALA A 141 -2.23 12.10 29.82
CA ALA A 141 -3.24 11.93 28.77
C ALA A 141 -4.65 12.18 29.31
N LYS A 142 -4.95 11.74 30.53
CA LYS A 142 -6.23 11.97 31.19
C LYS A 142 -6.40 13.43 31.62
N GLU A 143 -5.41 14.02 32.26
CA GLU A 143 -5.50 15.40 32.77
C GLU A 143 -5.54 16.45 31.66
N VAL A 144 -4.69 16.31 30.65
CA VAL A 144 -4.51 17.33 29.61
C VAL A 144 -5.50 17.15 28.47
N LEU A 145 -5.77 15.89 28.09
CA LEU A 145 -6.56 15.57 26.89
C LEU A 145 -7.91 14.93 27.23
N GLY A 146 -8.20 14.63 28.50
CA GLY A 146 -9.43 13.92 28.89
C GLY A 146 -9.49 12.47 28.41
N LEU A 147 -8.35 11.88 28.00
CA LEU A 147 -8.31 10.55 27.40
C LEU A 147 -8.10 9.47 28.46
N ASN A 148 -9.05 8.53 28.56
CA ASN A 148 -8.88 7.31 29.36
C ASN A 148 -8.40 6.19 28.44
N ILE A 149 -7.09 5.92 28.44
CA ILE A 149 -6.46 4.85 27.66
C ILE A 149 -6.38 3.61 28.55
N ASN A 150 -6.95 2.48 28.10
CA ASN A 150 -6.80 1.20 28.82
C ASN A 150 -5.47 0.53 28.42
N PHE A 151 -4.49 0.57 29.30
CA PHE A 151 -3.17 -0.01 29.08
C PHE A 151 -2.98 -1.26 29.91
N ARG A 152 -2.40 -2.31 29.30
CA ARG A 152 -1.97 -3.53 30.00
C ARG A 152 -0.51 -3.84 29.67
N GLU A 153 0.31 -4.00 30.70
CA GLU A 153 1.66 -4.53 30.53
C GLU A 153 1.54 -6.02 30.17
N LEU A 154 1.89 -6.37 28.93
CA LEU A 154 1.60 -7.68 28.37
C LEU A 154 2.52 -8.02 27.19
N ASP A 155 3.06 -9.24 27.21
CA ASP A 155 3.75 -9.83 26.06
C ASP A 155 2.73 -10.51 25.14
N ILE A 156 2.75 -10.16 23.85
CA ILE A 156 1.84 -10.72 22.85
C ILE A 156 2.09 -12.21 22.58
N LEU A 157 3.25 -12.75 22.98
CA LEU A 157 3.53 -14.18 22.96
C LEU A 157 2.71 -14.94 24.02
N ASP A 158 2.26 -14.27 25.08
CA ASP A 158 1.26 -14.83 26.01
C ASP A 158 -0.13 -14.78 25.37
N LYS A 159 -0.41 -15.81 24.57
CA LYS A 159 -1.67 -15.93 23.83
C LYS A 159 -2.89 -15.91 24.73
N LYS A 160 -2.79 -16.45 25.94
CA LYS A 160 -3.92 -16.52 26.86
C LYS A 160 -4.25 -15.13 27.39
N ALA A 161 -3.24 -14.43 27.90
CA ALA A 161 -3.44 -13.08 28.40
C ALA A 161 -3.84 -12.10 27.28
N LEU A 162 -3.29 -12.27 26.08
CA LEU A 162 -3.69 -11.48 24.90
C LEU A 162 -5.14 -11.74 24.53
N ALA A 163 -5.59 -13.01 24.52
CA ALA A 163 -6.98 -13.36 24.24
C ALA A 163 -7.94 -12.78 25.28
N GLU A 164 -7.61 -12.88 26.58
CA GLU A 164 -8.40 -12.29 27.67
C GLU A 164 -8.57 -10.77 27.48
N PHE A 165 -7.51 -10.05 27.11
CA PHE A 165 -7.60 -8.61 26.88
C PHE A 165 -8.38 -8.26 25.60
N ILE A 166 -8.21 -9.05 24.54
CA ILE A 166 -8.99 -8.89 23.30
C ILE A 166 -10.49 -9.13 23.56
N GLU A 167 -10.85 -10.11 24.38
CA GLU A 167 -12.26 -10.37 24.74
C GLU A 167 -12.87 -9.27 25.62
N GLU A 168 -12.08 -8.66 26.49
CA GLU A 168 -12.49 -7.52 27.31
C GLU A 168 -12.75 -6.28 26.45
N GLU A 169 -11.80 -5.94 25.57
CA GLU A 169 -11.83 -4.70 24.79
C GLU A 169 -12.68 -4.80 23.53
N LYS A 170 -12.78 -6.00 22.93
CA LYS A 170 -13.43 -6.27 21.63
C LYS A 170 -13.12 -5.20 20.59
N PRO A 171 -11.83 -4.96 20.27
CA PRO A 171 -11.43 -3.88 19.37
C PRO A 171 -12.07 -4.05 17.99
N GLU A 172 -12.30 -2.95 17.28
CA GLU A 172 -12.78 -2.92 15.90
C GLU A 172 -11.62 -2.77 14.90
N ALA A 173 -10.50 -2.23 15.38
CA ALA A 173 -9.22 -2.24 14.69
C ALA A 173 -8.07 -2.56 15.66
N ILE A 174 -7.10 -3.31 15.18
CA ILE A 174 -5.83 -3.56 15.86
C ILE A 174 -4.70 -2.97 15.02
N VAL A 175 -3.90 -2.09 15.62
CA VAL A 175 -2.67 -1.57 15.02
C VAL A 175 -1.48 -2.29 15.66
N HIS A 176 -0.70 -3.01 14.85
CA HIS A 176 0.38 -3.84 15.37
C HIS A 176 1.75 -3.19 15.15
N TYR A 177 2.28 -2.57 16.22
CA TYR A 177 3.65 -2.06 16.33
C TYR A 177 4.53 -2.85 17.32
N GLY A 178 3.95 -3.79 18.07
CA GLY A 178 4.61 -4.61 19.09
C GLY A 178 5.60 -5.65 18.56
N GLU A 179 6.63 -5.20 17.85
CA GLU A 179 7.71 -6.00 17.30
C GLU A 179 9.06 -5.37 17.68
N CYS A 180 10.16 -6.11 17.50
CA CYS A 180 11.47 -5.49 17.50
C CYS A 180 11.76 -4.89 16.12
N PRO A 181 11.85 -3.55 15.99
CA PRO A 181 12.17 -2.90 14.73
C PRO A 181 13.69 -2.70 14.55
N SER A 182 14.49 -3.01 15.58
CA SER A 182 15.88 -2.60 15.62
C SER A 182 16.78 -3.54 14.84
N ALA A 183 17.20 -3.00 13.72
CA ALA A 183 18.20 -3.52 12.83
C ALA A 183 19.54 -3.86 13.53
N PRO A 184 20.25 -2.92 14.18
CA PRO A 184 21.48 -3.27 14.88
C PRO A 184 21.30 -4.31 15.99
N TYR A 185 20.16 -4.28 16.70
CA TYR A 185 19.87 -5.20 17.80
C TYR A 185 19.80 -6.65 17.31
N SER A 186 19.13 -6.92 16.17
CA SER A 186 19.01 -8.27 15.63
C SER A 186 20.31 -8.89 15.08
N MET A 187 21.42 -8.14 15.03
CA MET A 187 22.72 -8.63 14.54
C MET A 187 23.84 -8.55 15.57
N ILE A 188 23.50 -8.43 16.86
CA ILE A 188 24.51 -8.45 17.93
C ILE A 188 25.18 -9.83 17.98
N ASP A 189 24.37 -10.88 18.07
CA ASP A 189 24.78 -12.27 18.10
C ASP A 189 23.60 -13.17 17.66
N PHE A 190 23.82 -14.48 17.70
CA PHE A 190 22.80 -15.47 17.35
C PHE A 190 21.55 -15.39 18.25
N GLU A 191 21.70 -15.15 19.55
CA GLU A 191 20.59 -15.14 20.50
C GLU A 191 19.63 -13.98 20.20
N HIS A 192 20.19 -12.79 19.92
CA HIS A 192 19.39 -11.62 19.54
C HIS A 192 18.69 -11.81 18.19
N ALA A 193 19.39 -12.39 17.20
CA ALA A 193 18.81 -12.69 15.90
C ALA A 193 17.63 -13.68 16.02
N SER A 194 17.84 -14.76 16.78
CA SER A 194 16.82 -15.79 17.07
C SER A 194 15.63 -15.18 17.81
N TYR A 195 15.88 -14.38 18.85
CA TYR A 195 14.85 -13.69 19.61
C TYR A 195 13.98 -12.79 18.74
N VAL A 196 14.57 -11.94 17.89
CA VAL A 196 13.80 -11.02 17.02
C VAL A 196 12.91 -11.77 16.05
N GLN A 197 13.43 -12.85 15.43
CA GLN A 197 12.64 -13.70 14.53
C GLN A 197 11.47 -14.36 15.28
N ASN A 198 11.75 -14.95 16.45
CA ASN A 198 10.73 -15.59 17.27
C ASN A 198 9.65 -14.59 17.73
N ASN A 199 10.06 -13.45 18.30
CA ASN A 199 9.18 -12.41 18.79
C ASN A 199 8.23 -11.90 17.69
N ASN A 200 8.78 -11.51 16.54
CA ASN A 200 7.99 -10.86 15.49
C ASN A 200 7.07 -11.86 14.77
N VAL A 201 7.61 -13.03 14.41
CA VAL A 201 6.85 -14.04 13.64
C VAL A 201 5.81 -14.73 14.52
N ILE A 202 6.22 -15.24 15.68
CA ILE A 202 5.30 -15.98 16.56
C ILE A 202 4.31 -15.04 17.24
N GLY A 203 4.70 -13.80 17.56
CA GLY A 203 3.78 -12.78 18.05
C GLY A 203 2.69 -12.43 17.04
N THR A 204 3.08 -12.14 15.80
CA THR A 204 2.11 -11.86 14.72
C THR A 204 1.20 -13.07 14.44
N LEU A 205 1.78 -14.27 14.38
CA LEU A 205 0.99 -15.49 14.15
C LEU A 205 0.01 -15.74 15.30
N GLY A 206 0.46 -15.60 16.55
CA GLY A 206 -0.37 -15.69 17.75
C GLY A 206 -1.56 -14.74 17.68
N LEU A 207 -1.31 -13.47 17.36
CA LEU A 207 -2.34 -12.47 17.15
C LEU A 207 -3.37 -12.89 16.09
N LEU A 208 -2.92 -13.34 14.91
CA LEU A 208 -3.83 -13.75 13.82
C LEU A 208 -4.77 -14.88 14.25
N PHE A 209 -4.25 -15.89 14.97
CA PHE A 209 -5.07 -16.99 15.47
C PHE A 209 -6.05 -16.53 16.55
N THR A 210 -5.61 -15.68 17.48
CA THR A 210 -6.50 -15.09 18.50
C THR A 210 -7.60 -14.24 17.84
N MET A 211 -7.26 -13.44 16.83
CA MET A 211 -8.25 -12.66 16.08
C MET A 211 -9.27 -13.55 15.40
N HIS A 212 -8.82 -14.62 14.73
CA HIS A 212 -9.71 -15.56 14.07
C HIS A 212 -10.72 -16.21 15.04
N GLN A 213 -10.30 -16.50 16.26
CA GLN A 213 -11.12 -17.16 17.27
C GLN A 213 -12.12 -16.22 17.96
N HIS A 214 -11.68 -15.00 18.31
CA HIS A 214 -12.45 -14.14 19.21
C HIS A 214 -13.10 -12.94 18.51
N ILE A 215 -12.47 -12.41 17.45
CA ILE A 215 -12.84 -11.13 16.84
C ILE A 215 -12.60 -11.11 15.31
N PRO A 216 -13.14 -12.07 14.55
CA PRO A 216 -12.77 -12.28 13.14
C PRO A 216 -13.13 -11.13 12.20
N GLU A 217 -14.00 -10.20 12.61
CA GLU A 217 -14.37 -9.03 11.82
C GLU A 217 -13.47 -7.80 12.08
N THR A 218 -12.51 -7.91 13.01
CA THR A 218 -11.60 -6.82 13.36
C THR A 218 -10.59 -6.56 12.25
N SER A 219 -10.38 -5.29 11.94
CA SER A 219 -9.35 -4.90 10.96
C SER A 219 -7.95 -4.94 11.59
N LEU A 220 -7.03 -5.70 11.00
CA LEU A 220 -5.62 -5.65 11.36
C LEU A 220 -4.86 -4.66 10.46
N ILE A 221 -4.21 -3.68 11.08
CA ILE A 221 -3.31 -2.73 10.43
C ILE A 221 -1.88 -3.11 10.82
N LYS A 222 -1.13 -3.64 9.85
CA LYS A 222 0.27 -4.05 9.97
C LYS A 222 1.14 -3.24 9.01
N LEU A 223 2.33 -2.85 9.45
CA LEU A 223 3.30 -2.11 8.64
C LEU A 223 3.93 -3.00 7.55
N GLY A 224 3.83 -2.62 6.27
CA GLY A 224 4.60 -3.19 5.15
C GLY A 224 5.15 -2.08 4.26
N CYS A 225 6.33 -2.27 3.65
CA CYS A 225 7.01 -1.24 2.85
C CYS A 225 7.92 -1.79 1.72
N TYR A 226 8.31 -0.86 0.84
CA TYR A 226 9.38 -1.02 -0.16
C TYR A 226 10.76 -0.74 0.46
N ASP A 227 11.83 -1.14 -0.23
CA ASP A 227 13.19 -0.71 0.11
C ASP A 227 13.47 0.75 -0.27
N ASP A 228 14.65 1.24 0.10
CA ASP A 228 15.11 2.60 -0.15
C ASP A 228 15.58 2.86 -1.59
N LYS A 229 15.64 1.83 -2.43
CA LYS A 229 16.12 1.90 -3.82
C LYS A 229 15.01 1.79 -4.84
N THR A 230 13.81 1.39 -4.42
CA THR A 230 12.67 1.29 -5.31
C THR A 230 12.16 2.69 -5.67
N GLU A 231 11.95 2.92 -6.97
CA GLU A 231 11.37 4.15 -7.49
C GLU A 231 9.86 4.02 -7.67
N ILE A 232 9.17 5.15 -7.62
CA ILE A 232 7.75 5.29 -7.87
C ILE A 232 7.53 6.38 -8.91
N LEU A 233 6.64 6.09 -9.87
CA LEU A 233 6.31 7.02 -10.93
C LEU A 233 5.40 8.12 -10.40
N THR A 234 5.78 9.37 -10.61
CA THR A 234 4.99 10.58 -10.32
C THR A 234 4.65 11.32 -11.61
N GLU A 235 3.77 12.33 -11.55
CA GLU A 235 3.48 13.19 -12.71
C GLU A 235 4.75 13.86 -13.28
N ASP A 236 5.75 14.14 -12.42
CA ASP A 236 7.02 14.75 -12.82
C ASP A 236 8.10 13.71 -13.20
N GLY A 237 7.74 12.43 -13.29
CA GLY A 237 8.66 11.33 -13.59
C GLY A 237 8.96 10.43 -12.39
N TRP A 238 9.95 9.55 -12.54
CA TRP A 238 10.35 8.62 -11.49
C TRP A 238 11.06 9.34 -10.34
N LYS A 239 10.67 9.01 -9.11
CA LYS A 239 11.31 9.49 -7.87
C LYS A 239 11.59 8.29 -6.97
N LEU A 240 12.64 8.33 -6.17
CA LEU A 240 12.80 7.38 -5.07
C LEU A 240 11.66 7.58 -4.06
N PHE A 241 11.25 6.51 -3.38
CA PHE A 241 10.26 6.63 -2.29
C PHE A 241 10.68 7.65 -1.22
N GLU A 242 11.99 7.84 -1.01
CA GLU A 242 12.49 8.82 -0.05
C GLU A 242 12.38 10.28 -0.48
N ASP A 243 12.27 10.53 -1.78
CA ASP A 243 12.20 11.87 -2.35
C ASP A 243 10.75 12.34 -2.56
N LEU A 244 9.77 11.49 -2.25
CA LEU A 244 8.36 11.82 -2.35
C LEU A 244 7.94 12.91 -1.36
N LYS A 245 7.13 13.83 -1.86
CA LYS A 245 6.44 14.87 -1.09
C LYS A 245 4.94 14.61 -1.07
N GLU A 246 4.23 15.15 -0.07
CA GLU A 246 2.77 14.97 0.06
C GLU A 246 1.97 15.51 -1.16
N GLU A 247 2.51 16.54 -1.80
CA GLU A 247 1.98 17.17 -3.01
C GLU A 247 2.21 16.33 -4.28
N ASP A 248 3.15 15.39 -4.27
CA ASP A 248 3.44 14.54 -5.42
C ASP A 248 2.25 13.62 -5.71
N LYS A 249 1.74 13.71 -6.94
CA LYS A 249 0.78 12.73 -7.43
C LYS A 249 1.53 11.53 -7.99
N VAL A 250 1.28 10.37 -7.39
CA VAL A 250 1.89 9.11 -7.78
C VAL A 250 0.97 8.36 -8.76
N ALA A 251 1.57 7.70 -9.74
CA ALA A 251 0.87 6.82 -10.66
C ALA A 251 0.30 5.63 -9.87
N THR A 252 -1.00 5.44 -9.98
CA THR A 252 -1.70 4.29 -9.44
C THR A 252 -2.71 3.78 -10.46
N ARG A 253 -3.32 2.63 -10.16
CA ARG A 253 -4.30 2.01 -11.03
C ARG A 253 -5.70 2.34 -10.56
N SER A 254 -6.58 2.69 -11.50
CA SER A 254 -8.02 2.64 -11.26
C SER A 254 -8.43 1.21 -10.87
N LYS A 255 -9.28 1.11 -9.86
CA LYS A 255 -9.70 -0.19 -9.30
C LYS A 255 -10.65 -0.93 -10.23
N ASP A 256 -11.39 -0.19 -11.06
CA ASP A 256 -12.48 -0.72 -11.87
C ASP A 256 -12.02 -1.10 -13.29
N ASP A 257 -11.01 -0.43 -13.85
CA ASP A 257 -10.74 -0.49 -15.29
C ASP A 257 -9.26 -0.43 -15.69
N ARG A 258 -8.32 -0.92 -14.85
CA ARG A 258 -6.85 -1.03 -15.11
C ARG A 258 -6.13 0.24 -15.61
N LYS A 259 -6.82 1.37 -15.72
CA LYS A 259 -6.27 2.65 -16.20
C LYS A 259 -5.27 3.24 -15.23
N VAL A 260 -4.27 3.93 -15.77
CA VAL A 260 -3.39 4.79 -14.97
C VAL A 260 -4.15 6.01 -14.48
N VAL A 261 -4.04 6.32 -13.19
CA VAL A 261 -4.49 7.58 -12.59
C VAL A 261 -3.42 8.12 -11.67
N PHE A 262 -3.17 9.42 -11.72
CA PHE A 262 -2.23 10.08 -10.80
C PHE A 262 -2.99 10.62 -9.60
N LYS A 263 -2.59 10.24 -8.39
CA LYS A 263 -3.26 10.63 -7.14
C LYS A 263 -2.25 11.01 -6.06
N ASN A 264 -2.63 11.95 -5.21
CA ASN A 264 -1.88 12.23 -3.99
C ASN A 264 -1.88 11.00 -3.07
N SER A 265 -0.75 10.77 -2.42
CA SER A 265 -0.62 9.74 -1.39
C SER A 265 -1.39 10.17 -0.14
N ASN A 266 -2.11 9.24 0.50
CA ASN A 266 -2.79 9.53 1.77
C ASN A 266 -1.79 9.82 2.90
N SER A 267 -0.63 9.17 2.86
CA SER A 267 0.48 9.32 3.80
C SER A 267 1.75 8.71 3.21
N ILE A 268 2.90 9.26 3.55
CA ILE A 268 4.22 8.72 3.19
C ILE A 268 4.83 8.11 4.46
N HIS A 269 5.21 6.84 4.39
CA HIS A 269 5.78 6.11 5.52
C HIS A 269 7.26 5.80 5.24
N LYS A 270 8.16 6.37 6.05
CA LYS A 270 9.61 6.12 6.01
C LYS A 270 10.06 5.57 7.36
N TYR A 271 10.69 4.39 7.35
CA TYR A 271 11.26 3.77 8.54
C TYR A 271 12.37 2.81 8.15
N ASP A 272 13.35 2.63 9.05
CA ASP A 272 14.41 1.64 8.84
C ASP A 272 13.84 0.23 8.96
N TYR A 273 14.22 -0.64 8.03
CA TYR A 273 13.86 -2.06 8.07
C TYR A 273 15.12 -2.92 8.03
N LYS A 274 15.18 -3.95 8.88
CA LYS A 274 16.18 -5.00 8.73
C LYS A 274 15.57 -6.36 8.99
N GLY A 275 15.64 -7.16 7.94
CA GLY A 275 15.12 -8.49 7.87
C GLY A 275 15.29 -8.97 6.44
N LYS A 276 14.82 -10.18 6.17
CA LYS A 276 14.75 -10.65 4.79
C LYS A 276 13.66 -9.86 4.08
N MET A 277 14.07 -9.16 3.03
CA MET A 277 13.15 -8.59 2.07
C MET A 277 13.02 -9.56 0.91
N TYR A 278 11.86 -9.52 0.27
CA TYR A 278 11.64 -10.24 -0.96
C TYR A 278 12.06 -9.36 -2.11
N TYR A 279 13.12 -9.79 -2.78
CA TYR A 279 13.63 -9.16 -3.99
C TYR A 279 13.19 -9.94 -5.22
N GLN A 280 12.49 -9.27 -6.13
CA GLN A 280 12.05 -9.84 -7.39
C GLN A 280 12.63 -9.02 -8.52
N ASN A 281 13.53 -9.64 -9.28
CA ASN A 281 14.13 -9.05 -10.47
C ASN A 281 13.87 -9.97 -11.68
N ASN A 282 13.26 -9.41 -12.72
CA ASN A 282 13.09 -10.02 -14.04
C ASN A 282 12.83 -8.92 -15.09
N GLY A 283 12.74 -9.28 -16.37
CA GLY A 283 12.55 -8.30 -17.45
C GLY A 283 11.24 -7.46 -17.41
N ARG A 284 10.34 -7.71 -16.44
CA ARG A 284 9.11 -6.92 -16.24
C ARG A 284 9.07 -6.18 -14.90
N ILE A 285 9.88 -6.57 -13.92
CA ILE A 285 9.78 -6.10 -12.53
C ILE A 285 11.16 -6.08 -11.91
N ASP A 286 11.46 -4.97 -11.26
CA ASP A 286 12.56 -4.84 -10.31
C ASP A 286 12.00 -4.19 -9.04
N LEU A 287 11.78 -4.97 -7.98
CA LEU A 287 11.28 -4.46 -6.71
C LEU A 287 11.82 -5.26 -5.53
N CYS A 288 11.94 -4.58 -4.39
CA CYS A 288 12.30 -5.19 -3.11
C CYS A 288 11.32 -4.73 -2.03
N VAL A 289 10.66 -5.68 -1.36
CA VAL A 289 9.57 -5.38 -0.42
C VAL A 289 9.65 -6.22 0.85
N THR A 290 9.05 -5.73 1.93
CA THR A 290 8.93 -6.53 3.17
C THR A 290 8.02 -7.74 2.94
N PRO A 291 8.20 -8.87 3.67
CA PRO A 291 7.43 -10.09 3.45
C PRO A 291 5.90 -9.92 3.54
N ASN A 292 5.44 -8.98 4.36
CA ASN A 292 4.03 -8.69 4.55
C ASN A 292 3.48 -7.60 3.60
N HIS A 293 4.31 -7.08 2.68
CA HIS A 293 3.85 -6.14 1.65
C HIS A 293 2.84 -6.83 0.75
N ARG A 294 1.73 -6.15 0.43
CA ARG A 294 0.66 -6.74 -0.37
C ARG A 294 0.78 -6.31 -1.83
N MET A 295 0.83 -7.29 -2.73
CA MET A 295 0.97 -7.07 -4.16
C MET A 295 -0.24 -7.58 -4.93
N PHE A 296 -0.54 -6.94 -6.06
CA PHE A 296 -1.54 -7.44 -7.00
C PHE A 296 -0.96 -8.62 -7.79
N THR A 297 -1.44 -9.82 -7.47
CA THR A 297 -0.99 -11.08 -8.05
C THR A 297 -2.15 -11.88 -8.61
N GLN A 298 -1.88 -12.70 -9.62
CA GLN A 298 -2.84 -13.66 -10.18
C GLN A 298 -2.21 -15.05 -10.27
N LYS A 299 -3.03 -16.09 -10.06
CA LYS A 299 -2.63 -17.48 -10.31
C LYS A 299 -2.66 -17.75 -11.81
N ARG A 300 -1.67 -18.50 -12.28
CA ARG A 300 -1.65 -19.04 -13.65
C ARG A 300 -2.08 -20.51 -13.61
N SER A 301 -3.11 -20.90 -14.37
CA SER A 301 -3.46 -22.32 -14.59
C SER A 301 -3.70 -22.59 -16.06
N ASN A 302 -3.14 -23.69 -16.61
CA ASN A 302 -3.33 -24.23 -17.97
C ASN A 302 -3.92 -23.24 -18.99
N ASP A 303 -3.17 -22.19 -19.30
CA ASP A 303 -3.42 -21.17 -20.32
C ASP A 303 -4.37 -20.00 -20.00
N ASN A 304 -4.97 -19.94 -18.81
CA ASN A 304 -5.80 -18.80 -18.39
C ASN A 304 -5.31 -18.11 -17.11
N TYR A 305 -5.41 -16.78 -17.12
CA TYR A 305 -5.23 -15.94 -15.94
C TYR A 305 -6.48 -15.99 -15.06
N LYS A 306 -6.29 -16.15 -13.75
CA LYS A 306 -7.38 -15.99 -12.77
C LYS A 306 -7.53 -14.51 -12.37
N GLU A 307 -8.61 -14.22 -11.64
CA GLU A 307 -8.86 -12.92 -11.03
C GLU A 307 -7.66 -12.43 -10.20
N LEU A 308 -7.34 -11.14 -10.35
CA LEU A 308 -6.32 -10.44 -9.59
C LEU A 308 -6.69 -10.40 -8.10
N ARG A 309 -5.72 -10.69 -7.25
CA ARG A 309 -5.86 -10.70 -5.79
C ARG A 309 -4.77 -9.83 -5.18
N LEU A 310 -5.10 -9.22 -4.06
CA LEU A 310 -4.14 -8.52 -3.23
C LEU A 310 -3.64 -9.52 -2.17
N GLU A 311 -2.45 -10.10 -2.39
CA GLU A 311 -1.86 -11.13 -1.53
C GLU A 311 -0.56 -10.59 -0.91
N SER A 312 -0.24 -10.98 0.33
CA SER A 312 1.06 -10.63 0.91
C SER A 312 2.17 -11.47 0.28
N VAL A 313 3.40 -10.94 0.23
CA VAL A 313 4.51 -11.64 -0.42
C VAL A 313 4.82 -12.98 0.24
N GLN A 314 4.85 -13.02 1.58
CA GLN A 314 5.07 -14.24 2.36
C GLN A 314 4.03 -15.33 2.06
N ASP A 315 2.79 -14.97 1.68
CA ASP A 315 1.74 -15.94 1.35
C ASP A 315 1.91 -16.54 -0.04
N VAL A 316 2.69 -15.88 -0.91
CA VAL A 316 2.90 -16.29 -2.31
C VAL A 316 4.34 -16.63 -2.64
N GLU A 317 5.26 -16.51 -1.67
CA GLU A 317 6.66 -16.87 -1.82
C GLU A 317 6.79 -18.33 -2.27
N GLY A 318 7.65 -18.57 -3.27
CA GLY A 318 7.84 -19.88 -3.88
C GLY A 318 6.68 -20.38 -4.75
N GLN A 319 5.57 -19.64 -4.85
CA GLN A 319 4.44 -20.00 -5.71
C GLN A 319 4.57 -19.33 -7.08
N ARG A 320 4.08 -20.01 -8.12
CA ARG A 320 4.02 -19.44 -9.47
C ARG A 320 2.91 -18.40 -9.55
N ARG A 321 3.25 -17.13 -9.32
CA ARG A 321 2.37 -15.98 -9.48
C ARG A 321 2.75 -15.14 -10.69
N VAL A 322 1.77 -14.47 -11.25
CA VAL A 322 1.98 -13.40 -12.23
C VAL A 322 1.63 -12.09 -11.55
N TYR A 323 2.52 -11.13 -11.64
CA TYR A 323 2.30 -9.77 -11.17
C TYR A 323 1.61 -8.96 -12.25
N ASP A 324 0.69 -8.09 -11.85
CA ASP A 324 0.13 -7.12 -12.77
C ASP A 324 1.17 -6.03 -13.04
N THR A 325 1.72 -6.04 -14.24
CA THR A 325 2.80 -5.15 -14.70
C THR A 325 2.34 -4.23 -15.82
N GLY A 326 1.05 -4.30 -16.19
CA GLY A 326 0.47 -3.52 -17.27
C GLY A 326 -0.61 -2.58 -16.74
N LEU A 327 -0.69 -1.42 -17.37
CA LEU A 327 -1.72 -0.43 -17.12
C LEU A 327 -2.34 -0.03 -18.46
N ASP A 328 -3.65 0.23 -18.46
CA ASP A 328 -4.32 0.75 -19.63
C ASP A 328 -4.01 2.25 -19.72
N TRP A 329 -3.11 2.62 -20.64
CA TRP A 329 -2.75 4.01 -20.88
C TRP A 329 -3.86 4.69 -21.67
N ILE A 330 -4.53 5.67 -21.05
CA ILE A 330 -5.38 6.61 -21.78
C ILE A 330 -4.55 7.85 -22.06
N GLY A 331 -3.93 7.86 -23.24
CA GLY A 331 -3.29 9.04 -23.79
C GLY A 331 -4.25 9.84 -24.66
N TYR A 332 -3.83 11.05 -25.00
CA TYR A 332 -4.41 11.82 -26.09
C TYR A 332 -3.62 11.51 -27.35
N ASN A 333 -4.33 11.23 -28.45
CA ASN A 333 -3.70 11.15 -29.76
C ASN A 333 -3.61 12.56 -30.33
N GLU A 334 -2.39 13.03 -30.50
CA GLU A 334 -2.09 14.25 -31.23
C GLU A 334 -1.59 13.85 -32.61
N ASP A 335 -2.19 14.38 -33.67
CA ASP A 335 -1.79 14.07 -35.04
C ASP A 335 -0.46 14.73 -35.41
N TYR A 336 -0.11 15.84 -34.73
CA TYR A 336 1.06 16.66 -35.02
C TYR A 336 1.78 17.13 -33.75
N PHE A 337 3.10 17.09 -33.79
CA PHE A 337 3.95 17.85 -32.89
C PHE A 337 4.15 19.28 -33.42
N ILE A 338 3.86 20.29 -32.61
CA ILE A 338 4.09 21.70 -32.94
C ILE A 338 5.46 22.09 -32.39
N VAL A 339 6.37 22.47 -33.28
CA VAL A 339 7.73 22.84 -32.88
C VAL A 339 7.69 24.13 -32.06
N PRO A 340 8.22 24.14 -30.82
CA PRO A 340 8.13 25.29 -29.94
C PRO A 340 8.65 26.59 -30.57
N SER A 341 7.94 27.69 -30.36
CA SER A 341 8.26 29.02 -30.92
C SER A 341 8.20 29.11 -32.45
N THR A 342 7.51 28.17 -33.12
CA THR A 342 7.27 28.18 -34.57
C THR A 342 5.87 27.65 -34.88
N ASP A 343 5.40 27.83 -36.12
CA ASP A 343 4.15 27.24 -36.61
C ASP A 343 4.35 25.91 -37.37
N VAL A 344 5.57 25.35 -37.32
CA VAL A 344 5.90 24.11 -38.04
C VAL A 344 5.23 22.92 -37.35
N LYS A 345 4.44 22.18 -38.14
CA LYS A 345 3.76 20.96 -37.73
C LYS A 345 4.48 19.73 -38.28
N ILE A 346 4.89 18.85 -37.39
CA ILE A 346 5.53 17.57 -37.73
C ILE A 346 4.51 16.46 -37.46
N PRO A 347 4.22 15.55 -38.40
CA PRO A 347 3.37 14.41 -38.13
C PRO A 347 3.86 13.65 -36.90
N MET A 348 2.97 13.33 -35.96
CA MET A 348 3.39 12.77 -34.67
C MET A 348 4.13 11.44 -34.81
N GLY A 349 3.75 10.61 -35.79
CA GLY A 349 4.48 9.37 -36.10
C GLY A 349 5.95 9.62 -36.45
N LEU A 350 6.21 10.58 -37.33
CA LEU A 350 7.56 10.99 -37.73
C LEU A 350 8.36 11.56 -36.53
N TRP A 351 7.70 12.37 -35.70
CA TRP A 351 8.32 12.96 -34.51
C TRP A 351 8.72 11.89 -33.48
N VAL A 352 7.82 10.95 -33.18
CA VAL A 352 8.05 9.88 -32.20
C VAL A 352 9.11 8.90 -32.71
N GLU A 353 9.13 8.61 -34.01
CA GLU A 353 10.18 7.78 -34.62
C GLU A 353 11.56 8.43 -34.43
N PHE A 354 11.68 9.73 -34.72
CA PHE A 354 12.92 10.46 -34.47
C PHE A 354 13.29 10.53 -33.00
N LEU A 355 12.32 10.73 -32.11
CA LEU A 355 12.56 10.71 -30.67
C LEU A 355 13.12 9.36 -30.23
N GLY A 356 12.61 8.25 -30.78
CA GLY A 356 13.13 6.90 -30.54
C GLY A 356 14.60 6.79 -30.88
N TRP A 357 14.98 7.16 -32.11
CA TRP A 357 16.38 7.20 -32.55
C TRP A 357 17.27 8.12 -31.72
N TYR A 358 16.76 9.30 -31.38
CA TYR A 358 17.49 10.26 -30.58
C TYR A 358 17.73 9.77 -29.14
N ILE A 359 16.76 9.10 -28.52
CA ILE A 359 16.90 8.54 -27.17
C ILE A 359 17.85 7.35 -27.15
N SER A 360 17.79 6.47 -28.16
CA SER A 360 18.63 5.27 -28.20
C SER A 360 20.09 5.58 -28.51
N GLU A 361 20.34 6.49 -29.46
CA GLU A 361 21.66 6.65 -30.11
C GLU A 361 22.06 8.11 -30.34
N GLY A 362 21.19 9.04 -29.96
CA GLY A 362 21.38 10.46 -30.14
C GLY A 362 22.14 11.12 -28.99
N HIS A 363 22.78 12.23 -29.31
CA HIS A 363 23.24 13.20 -28.32
C HIS A 363 23.24 14.61 -28.90
N ILE A 364 23.32 15.60 -28.02
CA ILE A 364 23.52 16.99 -28.41
C ILE A 364 24.99 17.36 -28.19
N ASN A 365 25.63 17.85 -29.25
CA ASN A 365 26.95 18.46 -29.16
C ASN A 365 26.82 19.99 -29.12
N LYS A 366 27.32 20.61 -28.06
CA LYS A 366 27.34 22.08 -27.90
C LYS A 366 28.76 22.59 -28.10
N ARG A 367 28.90 23.63 -28.91
CA ARG A 367 30.19 24.33 -29.05
C ARG A 367 30.41 25.30 -27.89
N LYS A 368 31.56 25.21 -27.22
CA LYS A 368 31.91 26.09 -26.08
C LYS A 368 31.96 27.57 -26.49
N ASP A 369 32.32 27.86 -27.73
CA ASP A 369 32.43 29.21 -28.29
C ASP A 369 31.08 29.80 -28.76
N ARG A 370 30.04 28.96 -28.92
CA ARG A 370 28.71 29.38 -29.39
C ARG A 370 27.62 28.59 -28.65
N PRO A 371 27.25 28.98 -27.43
CA PRO A 371 26.36 28.19 -26.57
C PRO A 371 24.95 28.01 -27.15
N ASN A 372 24.50 28.92 -28.01
CA ASN A 372 23.20 28.84 -28.69
C ASN A 372 23.23 28.00 -29.98
N ASN A 373 24.40 27.46 -30.36
CA ASN A 373 24.55 26.60 -31.52
C ASN A 373 24.79 25.16 -31.07
N TYR A 374 23.76 24.33 -31.21
CA TYR A 374 23.79 22.93 -30.86
C TYR A 374 23.60 22.08 -32.13
N ARG A 375 24.31 20.95 -32.19
CA ARG A 375 24.15 19.93 -33.24
C ARG A 375 23.56 18.69 -32.59
N VAL A 376 22.40 18.24 -33.08
CA VAL A 376 21.88 16.91 -32.79
C VAL A 376 22.66 15.92 -33.65
N VAL A 377 23.18 14.86 -33.02
CA VAL A 377 23.99 13.83 -33.68
C VAL A 377 23.43 12.47 -33.30
N ILE A 378 23.09 11.67 -34.29
CA ILE A 378 22.73 10.26 -34.17
C ILE A 378 23.81 9.47 -34.90
N LYS A 379 24.33 8.40 -34.29
CA LYS A 379 25.41 7.59 -34.88
C LYS A 379 24.95 6.16 -35.09
N GLN A 380 25.09 5.69 -36.32
CA GLN A 380 24.82 4.31 -36.72
C GLN A 380 26.07 3.65 -37.30
N ASN A 381 26.07 2.31 -37.31
CA ASN A 381 27.11 1.55 -37.99
C ASN A 381 27.00 1.73 -39.51
N ILE A 382 28.15 1.83 -40.19
CA ILE A 382 28.19 1.83 -41.66
C ILE A 382 27.63 0.49 -42.14
N ASN A 383 26.54 0.54 -42.94
CA ASN A 383 25.75 -0.59 -43.42
C ASN A 383 24.92 -1.33 -42.36
N GLY A 384 24.50 -0.65 -41.28
CA GLY A 384 23.49 -1.18 -40.37
C GLY A 384 22.13 -1.32 -41.06
N GLU A 385 21.34 -2.33 -40.66
CA GLU A 385 20.03 -2.64 -41.24
C GLU A 385 19.06 -1.44 -41.25
N ASN A 386 19.22 -0.50 -40.31
CA ASN A 386 18.33 0.64 -40.12
C ASN A 386 18.88 1.98 -40.67
N THR A 387 20.01 1.95 -41.39
CA THR A 387 20.69 3.19 -41.84
C THR A 387 19.85 3.95 -42.87
N GLU A 388 19.17 3.23 -43.77
CA GLU A 388 18.34 3.83 -44.81
C GLU A 388 17.09 4.49 -44.21
N ASP A 389 16.40 3.80 -43.31
CA ASP A 389 15.22 4.31 -42.59
C ASP A 389 15.55 5.60 -41.81
N LEU A 390 16.66 5.60 -41.07
CA LEU A 390 17.12 6.79 -40.34
C LEU A 390 17.45 7.95 -41.30
N GLU A 391 18.04 7.67 -42.46
CA GLU A 391 18.34 8.69 -43.46
C GLU A 391 17.08 9.29 -44.08
N GLU A 392 16.06 8.48 -44.37
CA GLU A 392 14.76 8.95 -44.89
C GLU A 392 14.04 9.81 -43.84
N LEU A 393 13.95 9.32 -42.61
CA LEU A 393 13.38 10.04 -41.47
C LEU A 393 14.04 11.41 -41.27
N LEU A 394 15.38 11.47 -41.25
CA LEU A 394 16.10 12.72 -41.04
C LEU A 394 15.99 13.68 -42.22
N LYS A 395 15.82 13.19 -43.46
CA LYS A 395 15.56 14.02 -44.64
C LYS A 395 14.18 14.66 -44.57
N ASP A 396 13.13 13.88 -44.27
CA ASP A 396 11.76 14.41 -44.15
C ASP A 396 11.68 15.45 -43.02
N LEU A 397 12.30 15.18 -41.87
CA LEU A 397 12.37 16.16 -40.79
C LEU A 397 13.15 17.43 -41.16
N ALA A 398 14.28 17.28 -41.85
CA ALA A 398 15.09 18.42 -42.29
C ALA A 398 14.33 19.32 -43.27
N GLU A 399 13.61 18.73 -44.23
CA GLU A 399 12.77 19.44 -45.19
C GLU A 399 11.67 20.23 -44.48
N ARG A 400 10.92 19.59 -43.57
CA ARG A 400 9.85 20.23 -42.80
C ARG A 400 10.35 21.37 -41.90
N LEU A 401 11.55 21.22 -41.35
CA LEU A 401 12.18 22.24 -40.50
C LEU A 401 12.90 23.34 -41.31
N GLY A 402 12.98 23.21 -42.65
CA GLY A 402 13.74 24.13 -43.50
C GLY A 402 15.23 24.15 -43.13
N LYS A 403 15.81 22.99 -42.80
CA LYS A 403 17.21 22.83 -42.40
C LYS A 403 17.94 21.90 -43.37
N ASP A 404 19.25 22.13 -43.52
CA ASP A 404 20.10 21.24 -44.29
C ASP A 404 20.55 20.03 -43.45
N LEU A 405 20.28 18.82 -43.94
CA LEU A 405 20.86 17.60 -43.39
C LEU A 405 22.32 17.48 -43.84
N LYS A 406 23.25 17.36 -42.88
CA LYS A 406 24.68 17.13 -43.17
C LYS A 406 25.09 15.72 -42.73
N LYS A 407 25.27 14.83 -43.72
CA LYS A 407 25.90 13.52 -43.55
C LYS A 407 27.42 13.70 -43.47
N THR A 408 28.04 13.22 -42.40
CA THR A 408 29.49 13.35 -42.13
C THR A 408 30.06 12.06 -41.62
#